data_AF-A0A7S3V7S7-F1
#
_entry.id   AF-A0A7S3V7S7-F1
#
_cell.length_a   1.000
_cell.length_b   1.000
_cell.length_c   1.000
_cell.angle_alpha   90.00
_cell.angle_beta   90.00
_cell.angle_gamma   90.00
#
_symmetry.space_group_name_H-M   'P 1'
#
loop_
_entity.id
_entity.type
_entity.pdbx_description
1 polymer ?
#
loop_
_entity_poly.entity_id
_entity_poly.type
_entity_poly.pdbx_seq_one_letter_code
_entity_poly.pdbx_strand_id
1 'polypeptide(L)'
;NDQTCEAIGVAIHVGGNGTMFYTFILCVYYLCKVKYNMSDQQFREKIELKAHITIALFMVCVAVVLVVTDSINPLGAGTFCTTFPSPVGCELQPEKFGECTRGGNYLIYGTAFVTIPGFLSFIGICLSLSLICHKVVKEESQMERRHRSNLTPPSQSSITQTDVQVKSTWRISRMFKFSRSGGRAPLTAGERLVKSSRREIFLQALLYVLVCVIVTIWTYIYGIFRAIGGKNYPYVLSAAFYVFYPLGGALNILVYTRPKILLIRRRHPDYSWLRAFWLVMTAGGQLPIISDNEPRDHDSLGSMDDETDLNLLQFICCRKRTIRSGSASDLEQNSPNMLSSTSTSRPIPRPASVDGISGISSINNSTGNEISRYEKHDDDQFDEGKSAKAIKSPLSQKSSLVSYASEGESRGN
;
A
#
# COMPACT_ATOMS: atom_id res chain seq x y z
N ASN A 1 5.33 0.62 33.96
CA ASN A 1 4.39 1.68 33.54
C ASN A 1 3.54 1.07 32.45
N ASP A 2 2.55 0.30 32.89
CA ASP A 2 1.94 -0.72 32.04
C ASP A 2 0.89 -0.10 31.14
N GLN A 3 0.19 0.93 31.63
CA GLN A 3 -0.75 1.74 30.85
C GLN A 3 -0.09 2.43 29.65
N THR A 4 1.10 3.02 29.83
CA THR A 4 1.84 3.62 28.70
C THR A 4 2.27 2.55 27.70
N CYS A 5 2.68 1.38 28.19
CA CYS A 5 3.06 0.26 27.35
C CYS A 5 1.86 -0.26 26.52
N GLU A 6 0.71 -0.43 27.15
CA GLU A 6 -0.54 -0.83 26.48
C GLU A 6 -0.95 0.17 25.40
N ALA A 7 -0.96 1.47 25.73
CA ALA A 7 -1.32 2.51 24.77
C ALA A 7 -0.38 2.52 23.55
N ILE A 8 0.93 2.40 23.77
CA ILE A 8 1.92 2.30 22.69
C ILE A 8 1.71 1.02 21.87
N GLY A 9 1.48 -0.11 22.53
CA GLY A 9 1.25 -1.38 21.85
C GLY A 9 -0.02 -1.37 21.00
N VAL A 10 -1.10 -0.76 21.49
CA VAL A 10 -2.32 -0.53 20.70
C VAL A 10 -2.00 0.31 19.46
N ALA A 11 -1.28 1.43 19.62
CA ALA A 11 -0.91 2.29 18.49
C ALA A 11 -0.06 1.53 17.45
N ILE A 12 0.90 0.72 17.89
CA ILE A 12 1.73 -0.12 17.01
C ILE A 12 0.87 -1.17 16.31
N HIS A 13 -0.05 -1.84 17.00
CA HIS A 13 -0.91 -2.85 16.41
C HIS A 13 -1.87 -2.26 15.37
N VAL A 14 -2.53 -1.13 15.69
CA VAL A 14 -3.44 -0.45 14.78
C VAL A 14 -2.69 0.11 13.57
N GLY A 15 -1.56 0.80 13.78
CA GLY A 15 -0.76 1.38 12.70
C GLY A 15 -0.08 0.33 11.82
N GLY A 16 0.53 -0.67 12.45
CA GLY A 16 1.24 -1.75 11.76
C GLY A 16 0.32 -2.60 10.89
N ASN A 17 -0.75 -3.16 11.46
CA ASN A 17 -1.71 -3.93 10.68
C ASN A 17 -2.47 -3.05 9.69
N GLY A 18 -2.92 -1.87 10.11
CA GLY A 18 -3.64 -0.92 9.25
C GLY A 18 -2.87 -0.61 7.96
N THR A 19 -1.55 -0.42 8.04
CA THR A 19 -0.70 -0.19 6.88
C THR A 19 -0.78 -1.32 5.84
N MET A 20 -0.82 -2.59 6.28
CA MET A 20 -0.92 -3.73 5.36
C MET A 20 -2.28 -3.78 4.66
N PHE A 21 -3.36 -3.57 5.41
CA PHE A 21 -4.70 -3.54 4.82
C PHE A 21 -4.87 -2.38 3.84
N TYR A 22 -4.36 -1.19 4.18
CA TYR A 22 -4.39 -0.05 3.27
C TYR A 22 -3.55 -0.26 2.03
N THR A 23 -2.38 -0.91 2.16
CA THR A 23 -1.56 -1.28 1.00
C THR A 23 -2.30 -2.26 0.10
N PHE A 24 -3.00 -3.25 0.69
CA PHE A 24 -3.84 -4.17 -0.06
C PHE A 24 -4.98 -3.45 -0.80
N ILE A 25 -5.74 -2.59 -0.12
CA ILE A 25 -6.80 -1.79 -0.75
C ILE A 25 -6.25 -0.88 -1.86
N LEU A 26 -5.05 -0.32 -1.68
CA LEU A 26 -4.39 0.48 -2.73
C LEU A 26 -4.06 -0.38 -3.96
N CYS A 27 -3.61 -1.63 -3.78
CA CYS A 27 -3.41 -2.55 -4.90
C CYS A 27 -4.74 -2.90 -5.59
N VAL A 28 -5.81 -3.10 -4.82
CA VAL A 28 -7.16 -3.33 -5.36
C VAL A 28 -7.64 -2.11 -6.14
N TYR A 29 -7.42 -0.89 -5.64
CA TYR A 29 -7.72 0.36 -6.35
C TYR A 29 -7.04 0.40 -7.72
N TYR A 30 -5.73 0.14 -7.79
CA TYR A 30 -5.00 0.11 -9.06
C TYR A 30 -5.48 -1.01 -9.98
N LEU A 31 -5.86 -2.17 -9.44
CA LEU A 31 -6.45 -3.25 -10.21
C LEU A 31 -7.81 -2.83 -10.80
N CYS A 32 -8.69 -2.22 -10.01
CA CYS A 32 -9.97 -1.64 -10.44
C CYS A 32 -9.76 -0.61 -11.56
N LYS A 33 -8.80 0.29 -11.40
CA LYS A 33 -8.50 1.34 -12.37
C LYS A 33 -7.93 0.80 -13.68
N VAL A 34 -6.96 -0.11 -13.62
CA VAL A 34 -6.26 -0.64 -14.81
C VAL A 34 -7.05 -1.74 -15.53
N LYS A 35 -7.63 -2.69 -14.78
CA LYS A 35 -8.30 -3.86 -15.37
C LYS A 35 -9.76 -3.57 -15.71
N TYR A 36 -10.46 -2.85 -14.84
CA TYR A 36 -11.90 -2.64 -14.95
C TYR A 36 -12.27 -1.23 -15.45
N ASN A 37 -11.28 -0.37 -15.74
CA ASN A 37 -11.48 1.03 -16.15
C ASN A 37 -12.42 1.79 -15.20
N MET A 38 -12.40 1.44 -13.90
CA MET A 38 -13.23 2.10 -12.91
C MET A 38 -12.76 3.54 -12.70
N SER A 39 -13.69 4.50 -12.73
CA SER A 39 -13.36 5.90 -12.44
C SER A 39 -13.09 6.11 -10.94
N ASP A 40 -12.35 7.16 -10.60
CA ASP A 40 -12.03 7.48 -9.20
C ASP A 40 -13.31 7.76 -8.38
N GLN A 41 -14.31 8.38 -9.00
CA GLN A 41 -15.61 8.62 -8.39
C GLN A 41 -16.35 7.31 -8.08
N GLN A 42 -16.40 6.38 -9.05
CA GLN A 42 -17.05 5.09 -8.86
C GLN A 42 -16.37 4.27 -7.76
N PHE A 43 -15.03 4.30 -7.69
CA PHE A 43 -14.30 3.61 -6.64
C PHE A 43 -14.60 4.20 -5.26
N ARG A 44 -14.59 5.55 -5.15
CA ARG A 44 -14.86 6.27 -3.91
C ARG A 44 -16.24 5.95 -3.35
N GLU A 45 -17.27 6.01 -4.20
CA GLU A 45 -18.66 5.81 -3.80
C GLU A 45 -18.97 4.34 -3.45
N LYS A 46 -18.37 3.39 -4.18
CA LYS A 46 -18.74 1.98 -4.05
C LYS A 46 -17.85 1.19 -3.09
N ILE A 47 -16.56 1.50 -3.02
CA ILE A 47 -15.54 0.64 -2.39
C ILE A 47 -14.81 1.35 -1.26
N GLU A 48 -14.32 2.58 -1.48
CA GLU A 48 -13.40 3.27 -0.57
C GLU A 48 -13.98 3.42 0.85
N LEU A 49 -15.17 3.99 0.99
CA LEU A 49 -15.79 4.20 2.30
C LEU A 49 -16.03 2.88 3.05
N LYS A 50 -16.51 1.85 2.34
CA LYS A 50 -16.75 0.53 2.93
C LYS A 50 -15.45 -0.11 3.39
N ALA A 51 -14.38 0.01 2.61
CA ALA A 51 -13.06 -0.50 2.95
C ALA A 51 -12.50 0.19 4.20
N HIS A 52 -12.56 1.53 4.28
CA HIS A 52 -12.12 2.28 5.45
C HIS A 52 -12.88 1.90 6.72
N ILE A 53 -14.21 1.84 6.65
CA ILE A 53 -15.04 1.44 7.80
C ILE A 53 -14.70 0.02 8.24
N THR A 54 -14.56 -0.91 7.29
CA THR A 54 -14.22 -2.31 7.60
C THR A 54 -12.85 -2.43 8.27
N ILE A 55 -11.83 -1.74 7.74
CA ILE A 55 -10.49 -1.74 8.32
C ILE A 55 -10.52 -1.12 9.72
N ALA A 56 -11.14 0.05 9.88
CA ALA A 56 -11.21 0.74 11.17
C ALA A 56 -11.91 -0.12 12.24
N LEU A 57 -13.06 -0.70 11.89
CA LEU A 57 -13.81 -1.57 12.78
C LEU A 57 -12.99 -2.80 13.18
N PHE A 58 -12.35 -3.46 12.21
CA PHE A 58 -11.49 -4.61 12.49
C PHE A 58 -10.32 -4.23 13.43
N MET A 59 -9.65 -3.10 13.19
CA MET A 59 -8.54 -2.66 14.04
C MET A 59 -8.97 -2.34 15.47
N VAL A 60 -10.12 -1.66 15.63
CA VAL A 60 -10.66 -1.34 16.97
C VAL A 60 -11.03 -2.63 17.70
N CYS A 61 -11.73 -3.56 17.05
CA CYS A 61 -12.10 -4.84 17.64
C CYS A 61 -10.87 -5.63 18.10
N VAL A 62 -9.84 -5.74 17.25
CA VAL A 62 -8.59 -6.42 17.61
C VAL A 62 -7.89 -5.72 18.77
N ALA A 63 -7.77 -4.39 18.75
CA ALA A 63 -7.15 -3.64 19.83
C ALA A 63 -7.86 -3.87 21.18
N VAL A 64 -9.20 -3.83 21.20
CA VAL A 64 -9.99 -4.11 22.40
C VAL A 64 -9.72 -5.53 22.91
N VAL A 65 -9.73 -6.54 22.04
CA VAL A 65 -9.44 -7.92 22.43
C VAL A 65 -8.03 -8.04 23.03
N LEU A 66 -7.01 -7.42 22.43
CA LEU A 66 -5.63 -7.49 22.91
C LEU A 66 -5.43 -6.82 24.27
N VAL A 67 -6.15 -5.73 24.54
CA VAL A 67 -6.13 -5.03 25.84
C VAL A 67 -6.87 -5.86 26.90
N VAL A 68 -8.10 -6.30 26.61
CA VAL A 68 -8.94 -7.06 27.57
C VAL A 68 -8.30 -8.39 27.97
N THR A 69 -7.50 -8.99 27.08
CA THR A 69 -6.80 -10.26 27.34
C THR A 69 -5.41 -10.07 27.97
N ASP A 70 -5.04 -8.84 28.33
CA ASP A 70 -3.71 -8.50 28.87
C ASP A 70 -2.56 -9.03 27.99
N SER A 71 -2.78 -9.07 26.66
CA SER A 71 -1.82 -9.65 25.72
C SER A 71 -0.72 -8.67 25.34
N ILE A 72 -0.94 -7.36 25.53
CA ILE A 72 0.04 -6.31 25.23
C ILE A 72 0.97 -6.15 26.42
N ASN A 73 2.23 -6.51 26.23
CA ASN A 73 3.26 -6.51 27.26
C ASN A 73 4.60 -6.04 26.67
N PRO A 74 5.56 -5.60 27.52
CA PRO A 74 6.88 -5.20 27.06
C PRO A 74 7.64 -6.38 26.44
N LEU A 75 8.29 -6.11 25.30
CA LEU A 75 9.16 -7.04 24.60
C LEU A 75 10.61 -6.86 25.09
N GLY A 76 11.22 -7.93 25.61
CA GLY A 76 12.64 -7.92 25.99
C GLY A 76 12.96 -6.89 27.08
N ALA A 77 13.92 -5.99 26.79
CA ALA A 77 14.36 -4.93 27.70
C ALA A 77 13.37 -3.76 27.86
N GLY A 78 12.12 -3.90 27.38
CA GLY A 78 11.06 -2.91 27.57
C GLY A 78 11.08 -1.75 26.56
N THR A 79 11.78 -1.89 25.43
CA THR A 79 11.84 -0.83 24.40
C THR A 79 10.58 -0.75 23.53
N PHE A 80 9.83 -1.85 23.42
CA PHE A 80 8.59 -1.92 22.64
C PHE A 80 7.52 -2.72 23.37
N CYS A 81 6.27 -2.44 23.05
CA CYS A 81 5.11 -3.12 23.63
C CYS A 81 4.30 -3.79 22.51
N THR A 82 4.04 -5.08 22.67
CA THR A 82 3.36 -5.89 21.65
C THR A 82 2.74 -7.14 22.28
N THR A 83 2.11 -8.00 21.48
CA THR A 83 1.62 -9.32 21.89
C THR A 83 2.76 -10.23 22.37
N PHE A 84 2.97 -10.28 23.68
CA PHE A 84 4.05 -11.00 24.34
C PHE A 84 3.63 -11.47 25.74
N PRO A 85 4.19 -12.56 26.29
CA PRO A 85 3.94 -12.94 27.66
C PRO A 85 4.72 -12.04 28.64
N SER A 86 4.21 -11.88 29.86
CA SER A 86 4.91 -11.18 30.95
C SER A 86 4.92 -12.04 32.23
N PRO A 87 6.04 -12.10 32.99
CA PRO A 87 7.33 -11.45 32.70
C PRO A 87 8.06 -12.08 31.51
N VAL A 88 8.97 -11.32 30.89
CA VAL A 88 9.72 -11.79 29.70
C VAL A 88 10.49 -13.07 30.05
N GLY A 89 10.24 -14.14 29.30
CA GLY A 89 10.90 -15.43 29.49
C GLY A 89 10.19 -16.41 30.42
N CYS A 90 9.05 -16.03 31.04
CA CYS A 90 8.23 -16.93 31.87
C CYS A 90 7.85 -18.23 31.13
N GLU A 91 7.54 -18.15 29.84
CA GLU A 91 7.23 -19.33 29.05
C GLU A 91 8.48 -20.20 28.81
N LEU A 92 9.65 -19.59 28.62
CA LEU A 92 10.90 -20.30 28.32
C LEU A 92 11.43 -21.06 29.53
N GLN A 93 11.46 -20.41 30.69
CA GLN A 93 12.07 -20.90 31.93
C GLN A 93 11.14 -20.62 33.12
N PRO A 94 10.03 -21.37 33.26
CA PRO A 94 9.06 -21.15 34.34
C PRO A 94 9.70 -21.33 35.72
N GLU A 95 10.72 -22.17 35.84
CA GLU A 95 11.47 -22.35 37.11
C GLU A 95 12.20 -21.09 37.55
N LYS A 96 12.67 -20.28 36.60
CA LYS A 96 13.47 -19.07 36.88
C LYS A 96 12.60 -17.83 37.04
N PHE A 97 11.57 -17.70 36.21
CA PHE A 97 10.76 -16.48 36.10
C PHE A 97 9.34 -16.65 36.69
N GLY A 98 8.97 -17.84 37.13
CA GLY A 98 7.63 -18.16 37.59
C GLY A 98 6.62 -18.34 36.45
N GLU A 99 5.36 -18.53 36.82
CA GLU A 99 4.24 -18.57 35.88
C GLU A 99 4.00 -17.19 35.24
N CYS A 100 3.57 -17.19 33.98
CA CYS A 100 3.25 -15.95 33.27
C CYS A 100 2.01 -15.30 33.88
N THR A 101 2.16 -14.09 34.43
CA THR A 101 1.06 -13.34 35.03
C THR A 101 0.15 -12.68 34.01
N ARG A 102 0.67 -12.37 32.80
CA ARG A 102 -0.08 -11.72 31.71
C ARG A 102 0.22 -12.38 30.37
N GLY A 103 -0.76 -12.32 29.48
CA GLY A 103 -0.65 -12.81 28.11
C GLY A 103 -0.65 -14.33 27.98
N GLY A 104 -1.35 -15.09 28.82
CA GLY A 104 -1.32 -16.57 28.76
C GLY A 104 -1.63 -17.16 27.37
N ASN A 105 -2.48 -16.51 26.59
CA ASN A 105 -2.85 -16.90 25.22
C ASN A 105 -2.27 -15.98 24.13
N TYR A 106 -1.20 -15.24 24.43
CA TYR A 106 -0.62 -14.25 23.53
C TYR A 106 -0.30 -14.84 22.14
N LEU A 107 0.12 -16.11 22.07
CA LEU A 107 0.53 -16.76 20.83
C LEU A 107 -0.68 -16.98 19.90
N ILE A 108 -1.80 -17.41 20.48
CA ILE A 108 -3.06 -17.61 19.76
C ILE A 108 -3.56 -16.28 19.22
N TYR A 109 -3.63 -15.25 20.08
CA TYR A 109 -4.13 -13.93 19.69
C TYR A 109 -3.21 -13.22 18.70
N GLY A 110 -1.89 -13.25 18.93
CA GLY A 110 -0.92 -12.69 18.00
C GLY A 110 -0.98 -13.37 16.63
N THR A 111 -1.09 -14.71 16.61
CA THR A 111 -1.19 -15.45 15.34
C THR A 111 -2.51 -15.16 14.63
N ALA A 112 -3.62 -15.26 15.33
CA ALA A 112 -4.97 -15.11 14.76
C ALA A 112 -5.26 -13.69 14.27
N PHE A 113 -4.85 -12.67 15.02
CA PHE A 113 -5.24 -11.28 14.73
C PHE A 113 -4.15 -10.45 14.04
N VAL A 114 -2.90 -10.88 14.08
CA VAL A 114 -1.77 -10.14 13.47
C VAL A 114 -1.19 -10.94 12.31
N THR A 115 -0.69 -12.15 12.58
CA THR A 115 0.05 -12.92 11.58
C THR A 115 -0.84 -13.36 10.41
N ILE A 116 -1.98 -14.00 10.69
CA ILE A 116 -2.87 -14.52 9.64
C ILE A 116 -3.44 -13.39 8.77
N PRO A 117 -4.04 -12.32 9.31
CA PRO A 117 -4.63 -11.28 8.47
C PRO A 117 -3.59 -10.48 7.68
N GLY A 118 -2.40 -10.26 8.27
CA GLY A 118 -1.27 -9.67 7.56
C GLY A 118 -0.82 -10.54 6.39
N PHE A 119 -0.68 -11.86 6.60
CA PHE A 119 -0.30 -12.81 5.56
C PHE A 119 -1.33 -12.89 4.43
N LEU A 120 -2.63 -12.91 4.76
CA LEU A 120 -3.71 -12.85 3.76
C LEU A 120 -3.66 -11.55 2.94
N SER A 121 -3.41 -10.42 3.59
CA SER A 121 -3.23 -9.13 2.91
C SER A 121 -2.01 -9.16 1.98
N PHE A 122 -0.91 -9.76 2.42
CA PHE A 122 0.31 -9.94 1.62
C PHE A 122 0.05 -10.78 0.36
N ILE A 123 -0.64 -11.92 0.50
CA ILE A 123 -1.04 -12.74 -0.66
C ILE A 123 -1.92 -11.92 -1.60
N GLY A 124 -2.91 -11.20 -1.07
CA GLY A 124 -3.80 -10.35 -1.86
C GLY A 124 -3.05 -9.25 -2.64
N ILE A 125 -2.03 -8.64 -2.03
CA ILE A 125 -1.15 -7.66 -2.68
C ILE A 125 -0.39 -8.32 -3.85
N CYS A 126 0.25 -9.46 -3.62
CA CYS A 126 1.02 -10.18 -4.64
C CYS A 126 0.14 -10.62 -5.82
N LEU A 127 -1.07 -11.13 -5.56
CA LEU A 127 -2.04 -11.52 -6.59
C LEU A 127 -2.50 -10.30 -7.40
N SER A 128 -2.86 -9.20 -6.72
CA SER A 128 -3.32 -7.97 -7.38
C SER A 128 -2.25 -7.41 -8.30
N LEU A 129 -1.00 -7.33 -7.83
CA LEU A 129 0.12 -6.91 -8.66
C LEU A 129 0.36 -7.83 -9.86
N SER A 130 0.35 -9.14 -9.64
CA SER A 130 0.57 -10.11 -10.72
C SER A 130 -0.46 -9.92 -11.84
N LEU A 131 -1.72 -9.67 -11.48
CA LEU A 131 -2.80 -9.37 -12.43
C LEU A 131 -2.58 -8.05 -13.17
N ILE A 132 -2.15 -6.99 -12.46
CA ILE A 132 -1.85 -5.69 -13.09
C ILE A 132 -0.66 -5.82 -14.05
N CYS A 133 0.45 -6.43 -13.60
CA CYS A 133 1.64 -6.66 -14.42
C CYS A 133 1.29 -7.45 -15.68
N HIS A 134 0.54 -8.55 -15.54
CA HIS A 134 0.12 -9.36 -16.67
C HIS A 134 -0.76 -8.56 -17.65
N LYS A 135 -1.68 -7.74 -17.16
CA LYS A 135 -2.53 -6.88 -17.99
C LYS A 135 -1.71 -5.83 -18.75
N VAL A 136 -0.78 -5.15 -18.09
CA VAL A 136 0.10 -4.14 -18.70
C VAL A 136 0.99 -4.75 -19.78
N VAL A 137 1.65 -5.88 -19.49
CA VAL A 137 2.50 -6.59 -20.47
C VAL A 137 1.67 -7.06 -21.67
N LYS A 138 0.46 -7.56 -21.43
CA LYS A 138 -0.46 -7.97 -22.51
C LYS A 138 -0.85 -6.78 -23.38
N GLU A 139 -1.18 -5.63 -22.81
CA GLU A 139 -1.55 -4.43 -23.56
C GLU A 139 -0.38 -3.86 -24.36
N GLU A 140 0.81 -3.84 -23.79
CA GLU A 140 2.02 -3.41 -24.48
C GLU A 140 2.32 -4.31 -25.68
N SER A 141 2.27 -5.63 -25.49
CA SER A 141 2.50 -6.59 -26.59
C SER A 141 1.44 -6.47 -27.70
N GLN A 142 0.18 -6.20 -27.35
CA GLN A 142 -0.87 -5.97 -28.34
C GLN A 142 -0.64 -4.66 -29.12
N MET A 143 -0.19 -3.61 -28.44
CA MET A 143 0.15 -2.33 -29.07
C MET A 143 1.31 -2.49 -30.04
N GLU A 144 2.34 -3.25 -29.68
CA GLU A 144 3.47 -3.56 -30.59
C GLU A 144 3.02 -4.35 -31.82
N ARG A 145 2.10 -5.32 -31.66
CA ARG A 145 1.56 -6.08 -32.80
C ARG A 145 0.78 -5.18 -33.75
N ARG A 146 -0.07 -4.28 -33.23
CA ARG A 146 -0.78 -3.28 -34.06
C ARG A 146 0.18 -2.31 -34.74
N HIS A 147 1.25 -1.94 -34.04
CA HIS A 147 2.28 -1.09 -34.59
C HIS A 147 3.05 -1.75 -35.75
N ARG A 148 3.33 -3.05 -35.63
CA ARG A 148 3.96 -3.85 -36.69
C ARG A 148 3.03 -4.10 -37.87
N SER A 149 1.75 -4.42 -37.64
CA SER A 149 0.79 -4.64 -38.73
C SER A 149 0.58 -3.39 -39.59
N ASN A 150 0.63 -2.20 -38.99
CA ASN A 150 0.49 -0.93 -39.72
C ASN A 150 1.76 -0.52 -40.48
N LEU A 151 2.91 -1.15 -40.23
CA LEU A 151 4.16 -0.89 -40.97
C LEU A 151 4.35 -1.79 -42.18
N THR A 152 3.60 -2.88 -42.28
CA THR A 152 3.57 -3.67 -43.51
C THR A 152 2.73 -2.86 -44.50
N PRO A 153 3.34 -2.18 -45.49
CA PRO A 153 2.55 -1.50 -46.50
C PRO A 153 1.64 -2.54 -47.15
N PRO A 154 0.39 -2.20 -47.49
CA PRO A 154 -0.42 -3.09 -48.32
C PRO A 154 0.43 -3.41 -49.53
N SER A 155 0.84 -4.67 -49.65
CA SER A 155 1.54 -5.17 -50.82
C SER A 155 0.70 -4.73 -52.01
N GLN A 156 1.22 -3.82 -52.83
CA GLN A 156 0.61 -3.46 -54.10
C GLN A 156 0.66 -4.70 -55.00
N SER A 157 -0.24 -5.65 -54.73
CA SER A 157 -0.63 -6.67 -55.67
C SER A 157 -1.41 -5.95 -56.76
N SER A 158 -0.72 -5.60 -57.84
CA SER A 158 -1.20 -5.47 -59.22
C SER A 158 -0.33 -4.48 -60.00
N ILE A 159 0.82 -4.93 -60.52
CA ILE A 159 1.18 -4.73 -61.92
C ILE A 159 1.89 -5.98 -62.40
N THR A 160 1.16 -6.75 -63.20
CA THR A 160 1.64 -7.75 -64.14
C THR A 160 2.78 -7.19 -64.98
N GLN A 161 4.01 -7.71 -64.86
CA GLN A 161 4.96 -7.62 -65.98
C GLN A 161 6.05 -8.70 -65.92
N THR A 162 5.85 -9.69 -66.81
CA THR A 162 6.83 -10.45 -67.60
C THR A 162 7.98 -11.16 -66.89
N ASP A 163 7.92 -12.49 -67.01
CA ASP A 163 9.00 -13.46 -66.80
C ASP A 163 10.34 -13.01 -67.41
N VAL A 164 11.32 -12.74 -66.56
CA VAL A 164 12.73 -12.93 -66.90
C VAL A 164 13.38 -13.71 -65.76
N GLN A 165 13.65 -15.00 -66.01
CA GLN A 165 14.46 -15.85 -65.15
C GLN A 165 15.89 -15.31 -65.07
N VAL A 166 16.24 -14.64 -63.98
CA VAL A 166 17.64 -14.46 -63.59
C VAL A 166 17.90 -15.24 -62.31
N LYS A 167 18.43 -16.46 -62.47
CA LYS A 167 19.12 -17.21 -61.42
C LYS A 167 20.40 -16.44 -61.05
N SER A 168 20.36 -15.62 -60.01
CA SER A 168 21.60 -15.17 -59.35
C SER A 168 21.45 -15.11 -57.83
N THR A 169 22.20 -16.01 -57.20
CA THR A 169 22.85 -15.94 -55.88
C THR A 169 22.45 -14.81 -54.93
N TRP A 170 21.49 -15.11 -54.04
CA TRP A 170 21.25 -14.34 -52.81
C TRP A 170 21.97 -14.98 -51.62
N ARG A 171 23.27 -14.69 -51.47
CA ARG A 171 23.99 -14.84 -50.21
C ARG A 171 24.49 -13.47 -49.76
N ILE A 172 24.12 -13.12 -48.52
CA ILE A 172 24.75 -12.10 -47.67
C ILE A 172 24.42 -10.63 -48.04
N SER A 173 23.28 -10.14 -47.54
CA SER A 173 23.07 -8.72 -47.20
C SER A 173 21.81 -8.59 -46.34
N ARG A 174 21.93 -8.91 -45.05
CA ARG A 174 20.77 -8.92 -44.13
C ARG A 174 21.03 -8.27 -42.76
N MET A 175 21.87 -7.24 -42.60
CA MET A 175 22.00 -6.63 -41.26
C MET A 175 21.97 -5.11 -41.09
N PHE A 176 22.00 -4.27 -42.12
CA PHE A 176 21.88 -2.82 -41.90
C PHE A 176 21.03 -2.11 -42.95
N LYS A 177 19.71 -2.30 -42.89
CA LYS A 177 18.76 -1.31 -43.44
C LYS A 177 18.24 -0.46 -42.30
N PHE A 178 18.94 0.65 -42.10
CA PHE A 178 18.46 1.81 -41.35
C PHE A 178 17.07 2.17 -41.92
N SER A 179 16.02 1.85 -41.17
CA SER A 179 14.64 2.11 -41.58
C SER A 179 14.46 3.62 -41.68
N ARG A 180 14.50 4.12 -42.92
CA ARG A 180 14.01 5.42 -43.30
C ARG A 180 12.56 5.51 -42.80
N SER A 181 12.36 6.40 -41.83
CA SER A 181 11.08 6.75 -41.21
C SER A 181 10.04 7.08 -42.28
N GLY A 182 9.35 6.06 -42.81
CA GLY A 182 8.17 6.23 -43.64
C GLY A 182 7.11 6.97 -42.83
N GLY A 183 6.59 8.05 -43.41
CA GLY A 183 5.71 9.03 -42.78
C GLY A 183 4.50 8.41 -42.09
N ARG A 184 4.63 8.13 -40.80
CA ARG A 184 3.48 7.98 -39.93
C ARG A 184 2.93 9.35 -39.61
N ALA A 185 1.61 9.45 -39.59
CA ALA A 185 0.95 10.49 -38.82
C ALA A 185 1.54 10.44 -37.40
N PRO A 186 2.22 11.49 -36.93
CA PRO A 186 2.80 11.51 -35.60
C PRO A 186 1.65 11.29 -34.62
N LEU A 187 1.74 10.22 -33.80
CA LEU A 187 0.89 10.09 -32.60
C LEU A 187 0.84 11.47 -31.95
N THR A 188 -0.37 11.94 -31.69
CA THR A 188 -0.56 13.27 -31.13
C THR A 188 0.28 13.39 -29.86
N ALA A 189 0.93 14.53 -29.65
CA ALA A 189 1.83 14.71 -28.50
C ALA A 189 1.13 14.35 -27.16
N GLY A 190 -0.20 14.56 -27.08
CA GLY A 190 -1.04 14.17 -25.96
C GLY A 190 -1.06 12.67 -25.67
N GLU A 191 -1.17 11.80 -26.68
CA GLU A 191 -1.20 10.34 -26.46
C GLU A 191 0.12 9.82 -25.88
N ARG A 192 1.25 10.38 -26.31
CA ARG A 192 2.57 10.03 -25.75
C ARG A 192 2.68 10.45 -24.29
N LEU A 193 2.18 11.64 -23.94
CA LEU A 193 2.17 12.14 -22.57
C LEU A 193 1.32 11.24 -21.65
N VAL A 194 0.11 10.89 -22.09
CA VAL A 194 -0.79 10.00 -21.33
C VAL A 194 -0.15 8.62 -21.11
N LYS A 195 0.49 8.05 -22.14
CA LYS A 195 1.19 6.76 -22.01
C LYS A 195 2.34 6.82 -21.01
N SER A 196 3.16 7.88 -21.06
CA SER A 196 4.26 8.08 -20.11
C SER A 196 3.75 8.22 -18.68
N SER A 197 2.69 9.00 -18.47
CA SER A 197 2.08 9.21 -17.16
C SER A 197 1.55 7.91 -16.54
N ARG A 198 0.85 7.07 -17.33
CA ARG A 198 0.38 5.75 -16.86
C ARG A 198 1.52 4.83 -16.43
N ARG A 199 2.62 4.81 -17.20
CA ARG A 199 3.82 4.01 -16.86
C ARG A 199 4.48 4.50 -15.57
N GLU A 200 4.52 5.81 -15.34
CA GLU A 200 5.06 6.38 -14.11
C GLU A 200 4.22 6.02 -12.88
N ILE A 201 2.89 6.14 -12.98
CA ILE A 201 1.95 5.75 -11.91
C ILE A 201 2.10 4.26 -11.59
N PHE A 202 2.15 3.40 -12.61
CA PHE A 202 2.34 1.96 -12.43
C PHE A 202 3.68 1.64 -11.76
N LEU A 203 4.77 2.27 -12.20
CA LEU A 203 6.09 2.06 -11.62
C LEU A 203 6.16 2.54 -10.17
N GLN A 204 5.44 3.62 -9.83
CA GLN A 204 5.32 4.09 -8.46
C GLN A 204 4.57 3.06 -7.58
N ALA A 205 3.44 2.53 -8.06
CA ALA A 205 2.71 1.47 -7.36
C ALA A 205 3.57 0.23 -7.14
N LEU A 206 4.33 -0.19 -8.15
CA LEU A 206 5.25 -1.34 -8.05
C LEU A 206 6.34 -1.12 -7.00
N LEU A 207 6.93 0.09 -6.96
CA LEU A 207 7.95 0.44 -5.98
C LEU A 207 7.39 0.45 -4.55
N TYR A 208 6.17 0.94 -4.35
CA TYR A 208 5.51 0.91 -3.03
C TYR A 208 5.34 -0.51 -2.52
N VAL A 209 4.85 -1.41 -3.37
CA VAL A 209 4.66 -2.80 -2.97
C VAL A 209 6.00 -3.49 -2.74
N LEU A 210 7.01 -3.24 -3.57
CA LEU A 210 8.34 -3.80 -3.36
C LEU A 210 8.90 -3.39 -2.00
N VAL A 211 8.78 -2.11 -1.63
CA VAL A 211 9.16 -1.63 -0.29
C VAL A 211 8.36 -2.32 0.80
N CYS A 212 7.04 -2.44 0.63
CA CYS A 212 6.18 -3.15 1.57
C CYS A 212 6.64 -4.61 1.76
N VAL A 213 6.92 -5.34 0.68
CA VAL A 213 7.44 -6.72 0.72
C VAL A 213 8.76 -6.79 1.47
N ILE A 214 9.74 -5.94 1.13
CA ILE A 214 11.08 -5.93 1.75
C ILE A 214 10.98 -5.68 3.27
N VAL A 215 10.10 -4.77 3.69
CA VAL A 215 9.93 -4.40 5.10
C VAL A 215 9.19 -5.49 5.87
N THR A 216 8.15 -6.06 5.28
CA THR A 216 7.20 -6.92 5.99
C THR A 216 7.57 -8.39 5.97
N ILE A 217 8.36 -8.85 4.99
CA ILE A 217 8.78 -10.25 4.87
C ILE A 217 9.45 -10.76 6.15
N TRP A 218 10.29 -9.93 6.79
CA TRP A 218 10.96 -10.29 8.05
C TRP A 218 9.99 -10.47 9.20
N THR A 219 8.93 -9.65 9.25
CA THR A 219 7.87 -9.76 10.27
C THR A 219 7.12 -11.08 10.11
N TYR A 220 6.79 -11.48 8.87
CA TYR A 220 6.10 -12.74 8.61
C TYR A 220 6.97 -13.96 8.85
N ILE A 221 8.23 -13.92 8.40
CA ILE A 221 9.18 -15.00 8.68
C ILE A 221 9.31 -15.15 10.21
N TYR A 222 9.53 -14.06 10.94
CA TYR A 222 9.60 -14.09 12.40
C TYR A 222 8.32 -14.66 13.04
N GLY A 223 7.14 -14.21 12.60
CA GLY A 223 5.85 -14.72 13.10
C GLY A 223 5.62 -16.21 12.82
N ILE A 224 5.98 -16.68 11.62
CA ILE A 224 5.88 -18.10 11.24
C ILE A 224 6.85 -18.95 12.07
N PHE A 225 8.10 -18.53 12.22
CA PHE A 225 9.07 -19.23 13.05
C PHE A 225 8.63 -19.30 14.51
N ARG A 226 8.04 -18.22 15.04
CA ARG A 226 7.46 -18.20 16.39
C ARG A 226 6.25 -19.15 16.52
N ALA A 227 5.42 -19.25 15.49
CA ALA A 227 4.26 -20.14 15.48
C ALA A 227 4.63 -21.63 15.33
N ILE A 228 5.66 -21.96 14.54
CA ILE A 228 6.05 -23.35 14.24
C ILE A 228 7.14 -23.86 15.18
N GLY A 229 8.22 -23.10 15.35
CA GLY A 229 9.46 -23.52 16.02
C GLY A 229 9.47 -23.30 17.53
N GLY A 230 8.40 -22.71 18.08
CA GLY A 230 8.31 -22.37 19.49
C GLY A 230 9.44 -21.45 19.93
N LYS A 231 10.20 -21.92 20.93
CA LYS A 231 11.02 -21.10 21.83
C LYS A 231 12.38 -20.66 21.27
N ASN A 232 12.87 -21.32 20.23
CA ASN A 232 14.24 -21.13 19.71
C ASN A 232 14.20 -20.56 18.28
N TYR A 233 14.10 -19.24 18.17
CA TYR A 233 14.27 -18.55 16.88
C TYR A 233 15.66 -17.91 16.77
N PRO A 234 16.28 -17.90 15.58
CA PRO A 234 17.61 -17.33 15.39
C PRO A 234 17.59 -15.82 15.63
N TYR A 235 18.58 -15.33 16.39
CA TYR A 235 18.77 -13.91 16.71
C TYR A 235 18.79 -13.03 15.44
N VAL A 236 19.35 -13.54 14.35
CA VAL A 236 19.42 -12.84 13.05
C VAL A 236 18.04 -12.41 12.54
N LEU A 237 17.00 -13.23 12.71
CA LEU A 237 15.64 -12.86 12.29
C LEU A 237 15.07 -11.72 13.12
N SER A 238 15.33 -11.73 14.43
CA SER A 238 14.90 -10.62 15.31
C SER A 238 15.65 -9.33 14.97
N ALA A 239 16.96 -9.40 14.77
CA ALA A 239 17.75 -8.25 14.36
C ALA A 239 17.25 -7.66 13.03
N ALA A 240 16.95 -8.50 12.04
CA ALA A 240 16.38 -8.06 10.78
C ALA A 240 15.03 -7.35 10.97
N PHE A 241 14.12 -7.91 11.78
CA PHE A 241 12.85 -7.25 12.10
C PHE A 241 13.06 -5.84 12.69
N TYR A 242 13.92 -5.69 13.70
CA TYR A 242 14.17 -4.40 14.35
C TYR A 242 14.83 -3.36 13.44
N VAL A 243 15.59 -3.79 12.43
CA VAL A 243 16.22 -2.89 11.46
C VAL A 243 15.24 -2.49 10.36
N PHE A 244 14.54 -3.45 9.75
CA PHE A 244 13.69 -3.19 8.58
C PHE A 244 12.36 -2.56 8.92
N TYR A 245 11.77 -2.88 10.08
CA TYR A 245 10.48 -2.34 10.49
C TYR A 245 10.47 -0.79 10.55
N PRO A 246 11.39 -0.11 11.26
CA PRO A 246 11.45 1.36 11.25
C PRO A 246 11.88 1.92 9.88
N LEU A 247 12.66 1.18 9.10
CA LEU A 247 13.13 1.61 7.78
C LEU A 247 11.97 1.74 6.77
N GLY A 248 10.84 1.06 7.01
CA GLY A 248 9.68 1.12 6.12
C GLY A 248 9.11 2.53 5.93
N GLY A 249 9.09 3.35 6.98
CA GLY A 249 8.69 4.75 6.87
C GLY A 249 9.62 5.55 5.95
N ALA A 250 10.94 5.40 6.13
CA ALA A 250 11.94 6.08 5.32
C ALA A 250 11.88 5.67 3.83
N LEU A 251 11.74 4.37 3.55
CA LEU A 251 11.61 3.86 2.19
C LEU A 251 10.33 4.37 1.50
N ASN A 252 9.21 4.45 2.24
CA ASN A 252 7.97 5.01 1.70
C ASN A 252 8.10 6.49 1.30
N ILE A 253 8.85 7.29 2.06
CA ILE A 253 9.14 8.68 1.71
C ILE A 253 9.97 8.76 0.42
N LEU A 254 10.97 7.89 0.25
CA LEU A 254 11.77 7.82 -0.97
C LEU A 254 10.90 7.48 -2.20
N VAL A 255 9.98 6.54 -2.05
CA VAL A 255 9.05 6.18 -3.14
C VAL A 255 8.08 7.33 -3.43
N TYR A 256 7.53 7.99 -2.41
CA TYR A 256 6.59 9.11 -2.57
C TYR A 256 7.19 10.31 -3.29
N THR A 257 8.45 10.64 -2.98
CA THR A 257 9.13 11.82 -3.51
C THR A 257 9.64 11.62 -4.94
N ARG A 258 9.84 10.37 -5.37
CA ARG A 258 10.34 10.00 -6.70
C ARG A 258 9.72 10.79 -7.89
N PRO A 259 8.39 10.84 -8.10
CA PRO A 259 7.82 11.56 -9.24
C PRO A 259 8.17 13.06 -9.23
N LYS A 260 8.20 13.69 -8.05
CA LYS A 260 8.54 15.11 -7.90
C LYS A 260 10.01 15.37 -8.21
N ILE A 261 10.89 14.48 -7.75
CA ILE A 261 12.33 14.54 -8.06
C ILE A 261 12.56 14.42 -9.56
N LEU A 262 11.88 13.49 -10.24
CA LEU A 262 12.02 13.32 -11.68
C LEU A 262 11.50 14.54 -12.44
N LEU A 263 10.42 15.18 -11.98
CA LEU A 263 9.92 16.41 -12.57
C LEU A 263 10.92 17.56 -12.45
N ILE A 264 11.51 17.77 -11.26
CA ILE A 264 12.53 18.81 -11.04
C ILE A 264 13.75 18.55 -11.92
N ARG A 265 14.25 17.32 -11.96
CA ARG A 265 15.43 16.97 -12.79
C ARG A 265 15.18 17.10 -14.29
N ARG A 266 13.93 16.98 -14.75
CA ARG A 266 13.58 17.24 -16.15
C ARG A 266 13.64 18.73 -16.49
N ARG A 267 13.33 19.60 -15.52
CA ARG A 267 13.39 21.07 -15.68
C ARG A 267 14.81 21.61 -15.46
N HIS A 268 15.54 21.02 -14.51
CA HIS A 268 16.89 21.40 -14.11
C HIS A 268 17.82 20.18 -14.24
N PRO A 269 18.34 19.89 -15.45
CA PRO A 269 19.16 18.70 -15.70
C PRO A 269 20.51 18.73 -14.97
N ASP A 270 20.96 19.91 -14.54
CA ASP A 270 22.14 20.18 -13.72
C ASP A 270 21.97 19.73 -12.25
N TYR A 271 20.73 19.57 -11.78
CA TYR A 271 20.49 19.16 -10.40
C TYR A 271 20.78 17.65 -10.21
N SER A 272 21.65 17.36 -9.23
CA SER A 272 21.86 16.00 -8.75
C SER A 272 20.58 15.45 -8.10
N TRP A 273 20.43 14.11 -8.11
CA TRP A 273 19.24 13.47 -7.55
C TRP A 273 19.05 13.80 -6.05
N LEU A 274 20.14 13.83 -5.27
CA LEU A 274 20.11 14.18 -3.85
C LEU A 274 19.72 15.65 -3.62
N ARG A 275 20.20 16.58 -4.45
CA ARG A 275 19.82 18.00 -4.37
C ARG A 275 18.33 18.18 -4.64
N ALA A 276 17.81 17.52 -5.67
CA ALA A 276 16.38 17.55 -5.97
C ALA A 276 15.53 16.87 -4.88
N PHE A 277 15.99 15.75 -4.32
CA PHE A 277 15.33 15.10 -3.18
C PHE A 277 15.26 16.02 -1.95
N TRP A 278 16.38 16.63 -1.57
CA TRP A 278 16.45 17.55 -0.45
C TRP A 278 15.54 18.77 -0.64
N LEU A 279 15.48 19.30 -1.87
CA LEU A 279 14.58 20.40 -2.23
C LEU A 279 13.10 20.00 -2.05
N VAL A 280 12.69 18.81 -2.52
CA VAL A 280 11.32 18.31 -2.34
C VAL A 280 10.97 18.12 -0.86
N MET A 281 11.90 17.60 -0.07
CA MET A 281 11.72 17.38 1.37
C MET A 281 11.59 18.71 2.13
N THR A 282 12.46 19.68 1.85
CA THR A 282 12.44 20.99 2.52
C THR A 282 11.25 21.86 2.09
N ALA A 283 10.74 21.69 0.87
CA ALA A 283 9.50 22.32 0.42
C ALA A 283 8.22 21.70 1.02
N GLY A 284 8.33 20.69 1.88
CA GLY A 284 7.18 20.00 2.48
C GLY A 284 6.32 19.27 1.44
N GLY A 285 6.91 18.90 0.30
CA GLY A 285 6.21 18.24 -0.80
C GLY A 285 5.26 19.14 -1.61
N GLN A 286 5.08 20.41 -1.28
CA GLN A 286 4.36 21.36 -2.16
C GLN A 286 5.35 21.87 -3.20
N LEU A 287 5.15 21.48 -4.46
CA LEU A 287 5.88 22.11 -5.56
C LEU A 287 5.32 23.53 -5.73
N PRO A 288 6.17 24.57 -5.80
CA PRO A 288 5.68 25.86 -6.26
C PRO A 288 5.05 25.65 -7.63
N ILE A 289 3.76 25.94 -7.72
CA ILE A 289 3.07 25.96 -9.01
C ILE A 289 3.69 27.15 -9.72
N ILE A 290 4.67 26.87 -10.59
CA ILE A 290 5.16 27.85 -11.54
C ILE A 290 3.93 28.18 -12.38
N SER A 291 3.36 29.34 -12.15
CA SER A 291 2.25 29.82 -12.95
C SER A 291 2.84 30.06 -14.34
N ASP A 292 2.48 29.23 -15.30
CA ASP A 292 2.87 29.40 -16.72
C ASP A 292 2.24 30.68 -17.34
N ASN A 293 1.67 31.56 -16.51
CA ASN A 293 1.09 32.85 -16.90
C ASN A 293 2.12 33.98 -16.93
N GLU A 294 3.41 33.71 -16.79
CA GLU A 294 4.40 34.72 -17.16
C GLU A 294 4.33 34.89 -18.68
N PRO A 295 3.82 36.03 -19.19
CA PRO A 295 3.71 36.24 -20.61
C PRO A 295 5.11 36.12 -21.20
N ARG A 296 5.27 35.22 -22.17
CA ARG A 296 6.50 35.14 -22.97
C ARG A 296 6.57 36.41 -23.81
N ASP A 297 7.08 37.48 -23.23
CA ASP A 297 7.50 38.66 -23.96
C ASP A 297 8.65 38.22 -24.85
N HIS A 298 8.34 38.10 -26.14
CA HIS A 298 9.12 37.32 -27.10
C HIS A 298 10.36 38.05 -27.63
N ASP A 299 10.74 39.23 -27.10
CA ASP A 299 11.63 40.16 -27.80
C ASP A 299 12.84 40.73 -27.03
N SER A 300 13.15 40.31 -25.81
CA SER A 300 14.34 40.82 -25.09
C SER A 300 15.48 39.80 -25.02
N LEU A 301 16.28 39.79 -26.10
CA LEU A 301 17.60 39.17 -26.16
C LEU A 301 18.59 39.98 -25.29
N GLY A 302 18.61 39.72 -23.98
CA GLY A 302 19.50 40.38 -23.02
C GLY A 302 20.07 39.36 -22.03
N SER A 303 21.34 39.52 -21.67
CA SER A 303 22.19 38.57 -20.95
C SER A 303 21.54 37.86 -19.77
N MET A 304 21.69 36.55 -19.77
CA MET A 304 21.20 35.61 -18.77
C MET A 304 22.23 35.52 -17.63
N ASP A 305 22.11 36.41 -16.64
CA ASP A 305 22.85 36.35 -15.38
C ASP A 305 22.01 35.68 -14.27
N ASP A 306 22.71 35.05 -13.32
CA ASP A 306 22.36 34.13 -12.22
C ASP A 306 21.16 34.47 -11.26
N GLU A 307 20.19 35.30 -11.64
CA GLU A 307 19.22 35.89 -10.70
C GLU A 307 17.98 35.01 -10.40
N THR A 308 17.75 33.95 -11.17
CA THR A 308 16.55 33.10 -10.99
C THR A 308 16.66 32.12 -9.81
N ASP A 309 17.88 31.72 -9.43
CA ASP A 309 18.11 30.83 -8.28
C ASP A 309 17.91 31.55 -6.93
N LEU A 310 18.01 32.88 -6.90
CA LEU A 310 17.83 33.68 -5.69
C LEU A 310 16.36 33.80 -5.28
N ASN A 311 15.44 33.89 -6.25
CA ASN A 311 14.00 34.05 -5.99
C ASN A 311 13.35 32.79 -5.38
N LEU A 312 13.82 31.60 -5.75
CA LEU A 312 13.35 30.34 -5.15
C LEU A 312 13.86 30.17 -3.71
N LEU A 313 15.12 30.55 -3.45
CA LEU A 313 15.71 30.57 -2.11
C LEU A 313 15.08 31.65 -1.22
N GLN A 314 14.69 32.79 -1.79
CA GLN A 314 14.02 33.87 -1.08
C GLN A 314 12.60 33.49 -0.68
N PHE A 315 11.88 32.72 -1.51
CA PHE A 315 10.58 32.14 -1.12
C PHE A 315 10.69 31.12 0.03
N ILE A 316 11.73 30.27 0.00
CA ILE A 316 11.99 29.28 1.06
C ILE A 316 12.42 29.99 2.37
N CYS A 317 13.22 31.05 2.29
CA CYS A 317 13.61 31.85 3.46
C CYS A 317 12.46 32.69 4.02
N CYS A 318 11.58 33.24 3.17
CA CYS A 318 10.47 34.06 3.62
C CYS A 318 9.45 33.24 4.45
N ARG A 319 9.18 31.99 4.06
CA ARG A 319 8.29 31.10 4.83
C ARG A 319 8.86 30.70 6.21
N LYS A 320 10.18 30.64 6.35
CA LYS A 320 10.84 30.41 7.65
C LYS A 320 10.68 31.61 8.60
N ARG A 321 10.39 32.81 8.08
CA ARG A 321 10.14 34.03 8.86
C ARG A 321 8.68 34.16 9.33
N THR A 322 7.72 33.64 8.54
CA THR A 322 6.29 33.66 8.90
C THR A 322 5.94 32.66 10.00
N ILE A 323 6.62 31.51 10.08
CA ILE A 323 6.40 30.53 11.17
C ILE A 323 6.97 31.03 12.51
N ARG A 324 7.95 31.95 12.50
CA ARG A 324 8.56 32.51 13.72
C ARG A 324 7.84 33.76 14.26
N SER A 325 6.85 34.30 13.54
CA SER A 325 6.12 35.52 13.93
C SER A 325 4.66 35.27 14.37
N GLY A 326 4.18 34.02 14.32
CA GLY A 326 2.80 33.66 14.69
C GLY A 326 2.63 33.07 16.10
N SER A 327 3.40 33.52 17.10
CA SER A 327 3.20 33.11 18.51
C SER A 327 3.82 34.13 19.47
N ALA A 328 3.22 35.32 19.59
CA ALA A 328 3.46 36.24 20.71
C ALA A 328 2.55 37.49 20.66
N SER A 329 1.24 37.38 20.43
CA SER A 329 0.26 38.43 20.76
C SER A 329 -1.12 37.79 20.80
N ASP A 330 -2.00 38.27 21.68
CA ASP A 330 -3.40 37.85 21.84
C ASP A 330 -3.66 36.74 22.88
N LEU A 331 -3.31 37.05 24.14
CA LEU A 331 -4.09 36.60 25.30
C LEU A 331 -3.85 37.56 26.47
N GLU A 332 -4.56 38.67 26.45
CA GLU A 332 -4.78 39.49 27.65
C GLU A 332 -6.29 39.77 27.81
N GLN A 333 -6.74 39.66 29.06
CA GLN A 333 -8.00 40.16 29.62
C GLN A 333 -9.28 39.33 29.42
N ASN A 334 -9.54 38.43 30.38
CA ASN A 334 -10.59 38.66 31.38
C ASN A 334 -10.63 37.54 32.44
N SER A 335 -10.27 37.89 33.67
CA SER A 335 -10.72 37.22 34.91
C SER A 335 -11.92 37.98 35.47
N PRO A 336 -12.80 37.31 36.23
CA PRO A 336 -12.70 37.52 37.68
C PRO A 336 -12.93 36.27 38.54
N ASN A 337 -12.08 36.17 39.57
CA ASN A 337 -12.34 35.78 40.97
C ASN A 337 -13.43 34.74 41.29
N MET A 338 -13.01 33.64 41.92
CA MET A 338 -13.68 33.06 43.11
C MET A 338 -12.74 32.12 43.89
N LEU A 339 -12.26 32.66 45.02
CA LEU A 339 -12.00 32.06 46.35
C LEU A 339 -11.72 30.55 46.51
N SER A 340 -10.50 30.28 47.00
CA SER A 340 -10.18 29.58 48.27
C SER A 340 -11.10 28.44 48.77
N SER A 341 -10.55 27.23 48.86
CA SER A 341 -10.49 26.48 50.13
C SER A 341 -9.73 25.14 50.04
N THR A 342 -8.66 25.07 50.82
CA THR A 342 -8.40 24.04 51.85
C THR A 342 -8.21 22.57 51.45
N SER A 343 -6.98 22.14 51.67
CA SER A 343 -6.52 20.78 51.95
C SER A 343 -7.37 20.04 53.00
N THR A 344 -7.84 18.83 52.69
CA THR A 344 -8.08 17.81 53.72
C THR A 344 -7.91 16.41 53.14
N SER A 345 -6.85 15.75 53.60
CA SER A 345 -6.58 14.32 53.49
C SER A 345 -7.53 13.54 54.40
N ARG A 346 -8.26 12.54 53.89
CA ARG A 346 -8.80 11.41 54.69
C ARG A 346 -9.01 10.15 53.84
N PRO A 347 -9.05 8.96 54.49
CA PRO A 347 -8.58 7.72 53.92
C PRO A 347 -9.68 6.80 53.37
N ILE A 348 -9.19 5.82 52.60
CA ILE A 348 -9.82 4.62 52.07
C ILE A 348 -10.62 3.85 53.15
N PRO A 349 -11.84 3.39 52.83
CA PRO A 349 -12.41 2.17 53.40
C PRO A 349 -12.43 1.01 52.40
N ARG A 350 -12.12 -0.17 52.94
CA ARG A 350 -12.20 -1.50 52.29
C ARG A 350 -13.64 -1.88 51.91
N PRO A 351 -13.82 -2.84 50.98
CA PRO A 351 -15.12 -3.22 50.45
C PRO A 351 -15.90 -4.13 51.42
N ALA A 352 -17.21 -3.94 51.48
CA ALA A 352 -18.15 -4.84 52.12
C ALA A 352 -18.94 -5.62 51.05
N SER A 353 -18.92 -6.94 51.23
CA SER A 353 -19.97 -7.94 50.99
C SER A 353 -21.00 -7.73 49.86
N VAL A 354 -20.92 -8.68 48.93
CA VAL A 354 -22.01 -9.41 48.26
C VAL A 354 -23.32 -9.43 49.06
N ASP A 355 -24.42 -9.03 48.40
CA ASP A 355 -25.67 -9.80 48.36
C ASP A 355 -26.57 -9.29 47.21
N GLY A 356 -27.20 -10.24 46.53
CA GLY A 356 -27.91 -10.04 45.27
C GLY A 356 -29.31 -9.47 45.41
N ILE A 357 -29.81 -8.92 44.29
CA ILE A 357 -31.25 -8.75 44.04
C ILE A 357 -31.55 -9.09 42.58
N SER A 358 -32.49 -10.01 42.45
CA SER A 358 -33.22 -10.46 41.27
C SER A 358 -34.18 -9.41 40.71
N GLY A 359 -34.31 -9.39 39.38
CA GLY A 359 -35.55 -9.10 38.66
C GLY A 359 -35.71 -7.70 38.09
N ILE A 360 -36.01 -7.60 36.79
CA ILE A 360 -37.31 -7.18 36.26
C ILE A 360 -37.22 -6.88 34.73
N SER A 361 -38.16 -7.52 34.01
CA SER A 361 -38.88 -7.16 32.77
C SER A 361 -38.16 -6.70 31.49
N SER A 362 -38.38 -7.49 30.44
CA SER A 362 -39.24 -7.16 29.28
C SER A 362 -39.28 -5.71 28.78
N ILE A 363 -38.79 -5.49 27.55
CA ILE A 363 -39.29 -4.43 26.66
C ILE A 363 -39.58 -5.06 25.29
N ASN A 364 -40.87 -5.06 24.93
CA ASN A 364 -41.40 -5.31 23.61
C ASN A 364 -41.45 -3.99 22.81
N ASN A 365 -41.27 -4.12 21.49
CA ASN A 365 -41.87 -3.39 20.37
C ASN A 365 -41.88 -1.85 20.32
N SER A 366 -41.33 -1.31 19.23
CA SER A 366 -42.09 -0.50 18.24
C SER A 366 -41.20 -0.30 17.00
N THR A 367 -41.47 -0.95 15.87
CA THR A 367 -42.24 -0.42 14.72
C THR A 367 -42.00 1.06 14.41
N GLY A 368 -41.36 1.29 13.25
CA GLY A 368 -41.23 2.58 12.58
C GLY A 368 -40.96 2.34 11.11
N ASN A 369 -42.04 2.15 10.36
CA ASN A 369 -42.11 1.96 8.91
C ASN A 369 -42.53 3.31 8.30
N GLU A 370 -41.72 3.92 7.43
CA GLU A 370 -42.14 4.94 6.45
C GLU A 370 -41.01 5.08 5.39
N ILE A 371 -41.16 4.47 4.21
CA ILE A 371 -41.67 5.03 2.94
C ILE A 371 -40.81 6.18 2.37
N SER A 372 -40.05 5.86 1.31
CA SER A 372 -39.89 6.67 0.10
C SER A 372 -39.28 5.76 -0.98
N ARG A 373 -40.03 5.18 -1.92
CA ARG A 373 -40.75 5.72 -3.10
C ARG A 373 -39.80 6.19 -4.22
N TYR A 374 -39.74 5.35 -5.25
CA TYR A 374 -39.46 5.58 -6.68
C TYR A 374 -38.08 6.12 -7.11
N GLU A 375 -37.32 5.24 -7.77
CA GLU A 375 -36.80 5.51 -9.12
C GLU A 375 -36.75 4.20 -9.92
N LYS A 376 -37.31 4.27 -11.13
CA LYS A 376 -37.49 3.24 -12.15
C LYS A 376 -36.84 3.80 -13.41
N HIS A 377 -36.25 2.94 -14.26
CA HIS A 377 -35.47 3.20 -15.50
C HIS A 377 -33.94 3.20 -15.29
N ASP A 378 -33.10 2.51 -16.05
CA ASP A 378 -33.23 1.86 -17.37
C ASP A 378 -32.49 0.51 -17.42
N ASP A 379 -33.09 -0.46 -18.12
CA ASP A 379 -32.48 -1.71 -18.55
C ASP A 379 -31.61 -1.45 -19.79
N ASP A 380 -30.28 -1.46 -19.63
CA ASP A 380 -29.36 -1.57 -20.76
C ASP A 380 -28.96 -3.04 -20.97
N GLN A 381 -29.63 -3.60 -21.97
CA GLN A 381 -29.44 -4.89 -22.60
C GLN A 381 -28.02 -4.98 -23.19
N PHE A 382 -27.11 -5.72 -22.54
CA PHE A 382 -25.80 -6.03 -23.11
C PHE A 382 -25.88 -7.31 -23.94
N ASP A 383 -25.75 -7.13 -25.25
CA ASP A 383 -25.82 -8.15 -26.29
C ASP A 383 -24.61 -9.10 -26.22
N GLU A 384 -24.83 -10.31 -25.68
CA GLU A 384 -23.85 -11.41 -25.75
C GLU A 384 -23.87 -12.06 -27.15
N GLY A 385 -23.03 -11.51 -28.03
CA GLY A 385 -22.67 -12.12 -29.30
C GLY A 385 -21.96 -13.48 -29.12
N LYS A 386 -22.74 -14.54 -29.28
CA LYS A 386 -22.30 -15.94 -29.43
C LYS A 386 -21.20 -16.08 -30.49
N SER A 387 -20.08 -16.70 -30.13
CA SER A 387 -19.21 -17.39 -31.10
C SER A 387 -18.85 -18.77 -30.56
N ALA A 388 -19.76 -19.71 -30.79
CA ALA A 388 -19.52 -21.14 -30.60
C ALA A 388 -18.69 -21.66 -31.78
N LYS A 389 -17.39 -21.92 -31.56
CA LYS A 389 -16.60 -22.78 -32.44
C LYS A 389 -16.51 -24.17 -31.83
N ALA A 390 -17.27 -25.07 -32.44
CA ALA A 390 -17.16 -26.51 -32.24
C ALA A 390 -15.77 -26.99 -32.66
N ILE A 391 -15.06 -27.64 -31.74
CA ILE A 391 -13.95 -28.54 -32.06
C ILE A 391 -14.32 -29.91 -31.51
N LYS A 392 -14.68 -30.80 -32.43
CA LYS A 392 -14.74 -32.25 -32.20
C LYS A 392 -13.33 -32.83 -32.26
N SER A 393 -13.15 -33.89 -31.48
CA SER A 393 -12.37 -35.12 -31.75
C SER A 393 -11.39 -35.53 -30.61
N PRO A 394 -11.14 -36.84 -30.46
CA PRO A 394 -11.07 -37.53 -29.16
C PRO A 394 -9.69 -38.16 -28.87
N LEU A 395 -9.45 -38.59 -27.62
CA LEU A 395 -8.51 -39.66 -27.18
C LEU A 395 -8.59 -39.69 -25.63
N SER A 396 -9.17 -40.68 -24.98
CA SER A 396 -8.68 -42.04 -24.70
C SER A 396 -7.41 -42.11 -23.83
N GLN A 397 -7.59 -42.78 -22.69
CA GLN A 397 -6.65 -43.60 -21.90
C GLN A 397 -5.82 -43.02 -20.73
N LYS A 398 -6.18 -43.57 -19.55
CA LYS A 398 -5.35 -44.22 -18.51
C LYS A 398 -4.29 -43.42 -17.75
N SER A 399 -4.47 -43.33 -16.43
CA SER A 399 -3.54 -43.85 -15.39
C SER A 399 -4.09 -43.46 -14.01
N SER A 400 -4.47 -44.41 -13.17
CA SER A 400 -3.66 -45.06 -12.12
C SER A 400 -3.83 -44.36 -10.76
N LEU A 401 -4.72 -44.93 -9.95
CA LEU A 401 -4.78 -44.72 -8.51
C LEU A 401 -3.48 -45.23 -7.88
N VAL A 402 -2.79 -44.37 -7.13
CA VAL A 402 -1.78 -44.77 -6.15
C VAL A 402 -2.37 -44.50 -4.78
N SER A 403 -2.69 -45.58 -4.07
CA SER A 403 -3.05 -45.61 -2.67
C SER A 403 -1.77 -45.64 -1.84
N TYR A 404 -1.56 -44.67 -0.95
CA TYR A 404 -0.49 -44.75 0.05
C TYR A 404 -1.07 -45.33 1.35
N ALA A 405 -0.63 -46.55 1.65
CA ALA A 405 -0.73 -47.15 2.97
C ALA A 405 0.29 -46.49 3.90
N SER A 406 -0.14 -46.14 5.12
CA SER A 406 0.72 -45.71 6.21
C SER A 406 0.81 -46.87 7.21
N GLU A 407 1.88 -47.65 7.12
CA GLU A 407 2.32 -48.54 8.21
C GLU A 407 3.14 -47.73 9.22
N GLY A 408 2.91 -48.02 10.50
CA GLY A 408 3.62 -47.40 11.62
C GLY A 408 4.96 -48.06 11.89
N GLU A 409 5.83 -47.32 12.59
CA GLU A 409 6.91 -47.93 13.36
C GLU A 409 7.02 -47.22 14.70
N SER A 410 6.67 -47.97 15.74
CA SER A 410 6.94 -47.67 17.14
C SER A 410 8.30 -48.26 17.48
N ARG A 411 9.25 -47.43 17.94
CA ARG A 411 10.46 -47.90 18.60
C ARG A 411 10.84 -46.92 19.70
N GLY A 412 10.76 -47.42 20.93
CA GLY A 412 11.35 -46.78 22.10
C GLY A 412 12.87 -46.97 22.15
N ASN A 413 13.50 -46.08 22.90
CA ASN A 413 14.53 -46.36 23.88
C ASN A 413 14.55 -45.22 24.90
#